data_AF-A0A819T408-F1
#
_entry.id   AF-A0A819T408-F1
#
_cell.length_a   1.000
_cell.length_b   1.000
_cell.length_c   1.000
_cell.angle_alpha   90.00
_cell.angle_beta   90.00
_cell.angle_gamma   90.00
#
_symmetry.space_group_name_H-M   'P 1'
#
loop_
_entity.id
_entity.type
_entity.pdbx_description
1 polymer ?
#
loop_
_entity_poly.entity_id
_entity_poly.type
_entity_poly.pdbx_seq_one_letter_code
_entity_poly.pdbx_strand_id
1 'polypeptide(L)'
;RNGKFFTYILEYFRTNTLPDNVMKDETLRQSLFIEAHYLGLKNFTDQLIDICFPGRTLLKLTHKRKLNEFYGKVNQRWDLIYKVTRDGLDADAFHSRCNNRGPNMTIIQSNINFLFGGYTAIS
;
A
#
# COMPACT_ATOMS: atom_id res chain seq x y z
N ARG A 1 -17.62 -2.61 -20.16
CA ARG A 1 -16.21 -2.23 -20.40
C ARG A 1 -16.13 -0.73 -20.55
N ASN A 2 -15.33 -0.04 -19.74
CA ASN A 2 -15.12 1.40 -19.88
C ASN A 2 -13.84 1.64 -20.69
N GLY A 3 -13.96 2.17 -21.91
CA GLY A 3 -12.83 2.40 -22.81
C GLY A 3 -11.72 3.26 -22.21
N LYS A 4 -12.04 4.15 -21.26
CA LYS A 4 -11.07 4.99 -20.57
C LYS A 4 -10.06 4.18 -19.73
N PHE A 5 -10.51 3.15 -19.01
CA PHE A 5 -9.63 2.33 -18.16
C PHE A 5 -8.72 1.41 -18.98
N PHE A 6 -9.21 0.97 -20.14
CA PHE A 6 -8.41 0.16 -21.04
C PHE A 6 -7.20 0.93 -21.59
N THR A 7 -7.32 2.25 -21.81
CA THR A 7 -6.18 3.09 -22.21
C THR A 7 -5.06 3.08 -21.18
N TYR A 8 -5.36 3.19 -19.88
CA TYR A 8 -4.36 3.11 -18.81
C TYR A 8 -3.65 1.75 -18.77
N ILE A 9 -4.41 0.66 -18.98
CA ILE A 9 -3.86 -0.70 -19.02
C ILE A 9 -2.92 -0.86 -20.22
N LEU A 10 -3.31 -0.37 -21.40
CA LEU A 10 -2.46 -0.42 -22.60
C LEU A 10 -1.19 0.42 -22.44
N GLU A 11 -1.30 1.59 -21.84
CA GLU A 11 -0.14 2.46 -21.56
C GLU A 11 0.84 1.77 -20.60
N TYR A 12 0.32 1.12 -19.57
CA TYR A 12 1.13 0.30 -18.68
C TYR A 12 1.83 -0.85 -19.43
N PHE A 13 1.13 -1.58 -20.31
CA PHE A 13 1.78 -2.65 -21.08
C PHE A 13 2.86 -2.14 -22.04
N ARG A 14 2.73 -0.91 -22.53
CA ARG A 14 3.75 -0.29 -23.39
C ARG A 14 4.98 0.18 -22.63
N THR A 15 4.78 0.75 -21.44
CA THR A 15 5.85 1.44 -20.70
C THR A 15 6.40 0.64 -19.53
N ASN A 16 5.66 -0.38 -19.08
CA ASN A 16 5.85 -1.06 -17.80
C ASN A 16 5.84 -0.11 -16.59
N THR A 17 5.16 1.04 -16.73
CA THR A 17 5.04 2.07 -15.68
C THR A 17 3.59 2.47 -15.47
N LEU A 18 3.23 2.74 -14.21
CA LEU A 18 1.90 3.26 -13.87
C LEU A 18 1.88 4.78 -14.08
N PRO A 19 0.84 5.33 -14.73
CA PRO A 19 0.72 6.78 -14.90
C PRO A 19 0.60 7.52 -13.55
N ASP A 20 1.23 8.69 -13.44
CA ASP A 20 1.33 9.47 -12.19
C ASP A 20 -0.03 9.80 -11.56
N ASN A 21 -1.03 10.03 -12.39
CA ASN A 21 -2.39 10.34 -11.92
C ASN A 21 -3.02 9.14 -11.19
N VAL A 22 -2.69 7.90 -11.56
CA VAL A 22 -3.15 6.68 -10.86
C VAL A 22 -2.59 6.61 -9.43
N MET A 23 -1.41 7.18 -9.20
CA MET A 23 -0.83 7.22 -7.85
C MET A 23 -1.56 8.20 -6.93
N LYS A 24 -2.05 9.32 -7.48
CA LYS A 24 -2.66 10.43 -6.74
C LYS A 24 -4.18 10.29 -6.58
N ASP A 25 -4.86 9.81 -7.62
CA ASP A 25 -6.32 9.69 -7.65
C ASP A 25 -6.77 8.31 -7.14
N GLU A 26 -7.35 8.30 -5.95
CA GLU A 26 -7.85 7.07 -5.33
C GLU A 26 -9.02 6.45 -6.11
N THR A 27 -9.96 7.25 -6.58
CA THR A 27 -11.15 6.78 -7.30
C THR A 27 -10.76 6.16 -8.64
N LEU A 28 -9.81 6.77 -9.34
CA LEU A 28 -9.21 6.19 -10.55
C LEU A 28 -8.51 4.86 -10.23
N ARG A 29 -7.67 4.82 -9.19
CA ARG A 29 -6.96 3.60 -8.78
C ARG A 29 -7.92 2.47 -8.41
N GLN A 30 -9.01 2.77 -7.69
CA GLN A 30 -10.07 1.80 -7.38
C GLN A 30 -10.69 1.23 -8.66
N SER A 31 -11.10 2.13 -9.56
CA SER A 31 -11.79 1.74 -10.79
C SER A 31 -10.89 0.90 -11.71
N LEU A 32 -9.61 1.26 -11.81
CA LEU A 32 -8.60 0.50 -12.54
C LEU A 32 -8.33 -0.87 -11.90
N PHE A 33 -8.28 -0.95 -10.57
CA PHE A 33 -8.10 -2.21 -9.88
C PHE A 33 -9.25 -3.17 -10.19
N ILE A 34 -10.50 -2.68 -10.13
CA ILE A 34 -11.70 -3.49 -10.42
C ILE A 34 -11.67 -4.00 -11.86
N GLU A 35 -11.43 -3.14 -12.85
CA GLU A 35 -11.39 -3.54 -14.26
C GLU A 35 -10.24 -4.53 -14.51
N ALA A 36 -9.03 -4.25 -14.00
CA ALA A 36 -7.89 -5.14 -14.17
C ALA A 36 -8.08 -6.51 -13.49
N HIS A 37 -8.71 -6.53 -12.32
CA HIS A 37 -9.07 -7.78 -11.64
C HIS A 37 -10.08 -8.59 -12.46
N TYR A 38 -11.13 -7.94 -12.98
CA TYR A 38 -12.11 -8.58 -13.86
C TYR A 38 -11.47 -9.16 -15.13
N LEU A 39 -10.47 -8.47 -15.69
CA LEU A 39 -9.70 -8.91 -16.85
C LEU A 39 -8.59 -9.93 -16.52
N GLY A 40 -8.43 -10.33 -15.26
CA GLY A 40 -7.41 -11.31 -14.84
C GLY A 40 -5.97 -10.80 -14.90
N LEU A 41 -5.74 -9.48 -14.89
CA LEU A 41 -4.43 -8.85 -15.05
C LEU A 41 -3.66 -8.81 -13.72
N LYS A 42 -3.27 -9.99 -13.23
CA LYS A 42 -2.65 -10.15 -11.90
C LYS A 42 -1.46 -9.23 -11.67
N ASN A 43 -0.51 -9.16 -12.61
CA ASN A 43 0.69 -8.32 -12.45
C ASN A 43 0.35 -6.84 -12.31
N PHE A 44 -0.67 -6.36 -13.05
CA PHE A 44 -1.11 -4.97 -12.94
C PHE A 44 -1.79 -4.70 -11.60
N THR A 45 -2.67 -5.60 -11.15
CA THR A 45 -3.30 -5.48 -9.82
C THR A 45 -2.26 -5.51 -8.70
N ASP A 46 -1.23 -6.34 -8.85
CA ASP A 46 -0.14 -6.48 -7.90
C ASP A 46 0.67 -5.19 -7.78
N GLN A 47 0.95 -4.53 -8.92
CA GLN A 47 1.59 -3.21 -8.90
C GLN A 47 0.70 -2.11 -8.30
N LEU A 48 -0.60 -2.11 -8.60
CA LEU A 48 -1.54 -1.13 -8.00
C LEU A 48 -1.60 -1.27 -6.47
N ILE A 49 -1.48 -2.48 -5.94
CA ILE A 49 -1.37 -2.72 -4.49
C ILE A 49 0.00 -2.28 -3.98
N ASP A 50 1.08 -2.57 -4.72
CA ASP A 50 2.43 -2.28 -4.27
C ASP A 50 2.67 -0.79 -4.02
N ILE A 51 2.17 0.07 -4.92
CA ILE A 51 2.26 1.54 -4.81
C ILE A 51 1.46 2.11 -3.64
N CYS A 52 0.52 1.35 -3.07
CA CYS A 52 -0.25 1.77 -1.91
C CYS A 52 0.55 1.67 -0.60
N PHE A 53 1.73 1.06 -0.63
CA PHE A 53 2.65 0.98 0.51
C PHE A 53 3.99 1.61 0.12
N PRO A 54 4.04 2.95 0.00
CA PRO A 54 5.23 3.68 -0.39
C PRO A 54 6.35 3.52 0.64
N GLY A 55 7.58 3.64 0.14
CA GLY A 55 8.80 3.48 0.94
C GLY A 55 9.26 2.03 1.05
N ARG A 56 10.52 1.86 1.47
CA ARG A 56 11.11 0.52 1.67
C ARG A 56 10.53 -0.12 2.94
N THR A 57 9.43 -0.83 2.80
CA THR A 57 8.74 -1.55 3.91
C THR A 57 9.32 -2.95 4.11
N LEU A 58 8.95 -3.60 5.21
CA LEU A 58 9.24 -5.02 5.50
C LEU A 58 8.24 -5.97 4.80
N LEU A 59 7.24 -5.42 4.10
CA LEU A 59 6.09 -6.15 3.63
C LEU A 59 6.32 -6.69 2.22
N LYS A 60 6.16 -8.00 2.06
CA LYS A 60 5.97 -8.62 0.74
C LYS A 60 4.57 -8.26 0.22
N LEU A 61 4.37 -8.38 -1.08
CA LEU A 61 3.08 -8.13 -1.72
C LEU A 61 1.93 -8.94 -1.11
N THR A 62 2.17 -10.19 -0.70
CA THR A 62 1.17 -11.02 -0.01
C THR A 62 0.73 -10.42 1.32
N HIS A 63 1.66 -9.82 2.08
CA HIS A 63 1.34 -9.12 3.32
C HIS A 63 0.54 -7.84 3.02
N LYS A 64 0.96 -7.04 2.02
CA LYS A 64 0.25 -5.83 1.59
C LYS A 64 -1.22 -6.12 1.24
N ARG A 65 -1.46 -7.19 0.47
CA ARG A 65 -2.81 -7.67 0.13
C ARG A 65 -3.63 -7.99 1.39
N LYS A 66 -3.05 -8.78 2.30
CA LYS A 66 -3.77 -9.24 3.49
C LYS A 66 -4.08 -8.09 4.46
N LEU A 67 -3.18 -7.12 4.61
CA LEU A 67 -3.39 -5.95 5.45
C LEU A 67 -4.50 -5.05 4.88
N ASN A 68 -4.54 -4.83 3.57
CA ASN A 68 -5.62 -4.10 2.92
C ASN A 68 -6.98 -4.84 2.99
N GLU A 69 -6.95 -6.17 2.93
CA GLU A 69 -8.12 -7.02 3.17
C GLU A 69 -8.64 -6.85 4.62
N PHE A 70 -7.75 -6.93 5.62
CA PHE A 70 -8.12 -6.71 7.02
C PHE A 70 -8.68 -5.31 7.28
N TYR A 71 -8.16 -4.30 6.61
CA TYR A 71 -8.67 -2.93 6.69
C TYR A 71 -10.02 -2.75 5.98
N GLY A 72 -10.41 -3.68 5.10
CA GLY A 72 -11.67 -3.60 4.33
C GLY A 72 -11.58 -2.77 3.05
N LYS A 73 -10.38 -2.41 2.59
CA LYS A 73 -10.18 -1.63 1.36
C LYS A 73 -8.93 -2.08 0.62
N VAL A 74 -9.14 -2.79 -0.49
CA VAL A 74 -8.11 -3.52 -1.26
C VAL A 74 -6.93 -2.66 -1.74
N ASN A 75 -7.15 -1.37 -1.96
CA ASN A 75 -6.14 -0.42 -2.41
C ASN A 75 -5.92 0.73 -1.41
N GLN A 76 -6.18 0.47 -0.11
CA GLN A 76 -5.89 1.44 0.94
C GLN A 76 -4.42 1.85 0.83
N ARG A 77 -4.23 3.17 0.69
CA ARG A 77 -2.90 3.78 0.67
C ARG A 77 -2.48 4.07 2.09
N TRP A 78 -1.28 3.65 2.43
CA TRP A 78 -0.64 3.89 3.72
C TRP A 78 0.47 4.90 3.55
N ASP A 79 0.76 5.66 4.59
CA ASP A 79 1.92 6.55 4.62
C ASP A 79 2.93 6.02 5.64
N LEU A 80 4.19 5.90 5.23
CA LEU A 80 5.27 5.45 6.11
C LEU A 80 5.74 6.59 7.03
N ILE A 81 5.06 6.74 8.17
CA ILE A 81 5.31 7.82 9.14
C ILE A 81 6.48 7.55 10.09
N TYR A 82 6.82 6.28 10.33
CA TYR A 82 7.92 5.87 11.21
C TYR A 82 8.65 4.63 10.67
N LYS A 83 9.98 4.60 10.81
CA LYS A 83 10.83 3.43 10.56
C LYS A 83 12.07 3.49 11.44
N VAL A 84 12.31 2.44 12.24
CA VAL A 84 13.44 2.39 13.20
C VAL A 84 14.79 2.75 12.57
N THR A 85 15.10 2.19 11.40
CA THR A 85 16.38 2.44 10.69
C THR A 85 16.51 3.86 10.12
N ARG A 86 15.43 4.65 10.11
CA ARG A 86 15.41 6.05 9.66
C ARG A 86 15.28 7.01 10.84
N ASP A 87 14.44 6.68 11.83
CA ASP A 87 13.94 7.62 12.83
C ASP A 87 14.46 7.38 14.25
N GLY A 88 15.16 6.27 14.52
CA GLY A 88 15.62 5.90 15.87
C GLY A 88 14.83 4.72 16.46
N LEU A 89 15.33 4.14 17.55
CA LEU A 89 14.72 2.95 18.19
C LEU A 89 13.97 3.27 19.49
N ASP A 90 14.17 4.46 20.04
CA ASP A 90 13.58 4.85 21.33
C ASP A 90 12.08 5.14 21.22
N ALA A 91 11.40 5.03 22.37
CA ALA A 91 9.96 5.24 22.45
C ALA A 91 9.57 6.67 22.09
N ASP A 92 10.42 7.65 22.41
CA ASP A 92 10.15 9.07 22.14
C ASP A 92 10.16 9.36 20.62
N ALA A 93 11.07 8.74 19.86
CA ALA A 93 11.10 8.79 18.40
C ALA A 93 9.83 8.18 17.80
N PHE A 94 9.33 7.07 18.34
CA PHE A 94 8.07 6.48 17.90
C PHE A 94 6.88 7.41 18.21
N HIS A 95 6.75 7.86 19.46
CA HIS A 95 5.63 8.69 19.89
C HIS A 95 5.59 10.06 19.20
N SER A 96 6.74 10.71 19.02
CA SER A 96 6.83 12.00 18.32
C SER A 96 6.39 11.93 16.84
N ARG A 97 6.50 10.74 16.22
CA ARG A 97 6.09 10.51 14.83
C ARG A 97 4.65 10.03 14.72
N CYS A 98 4.23 9.11 15.59
CA CYS A 98 2.97 8.36 15.45
C CYS A 98 1.78 8.94 16.22
N ASN A 99 2.01 9.63 17.35
CA ASN A 99 0.90 10.16 18.16
C ASN A 99 0.08 11.19 17.35
N ASN A 100 -1.24 11.19 17.54
CA ASN A 100 -2.20 12.08 16.88
C ASN A 100 -2.20 12.01 15.33
N ARG A 101 -1.72 10.90 14.74
CA ARG A 101 -1.74 10.69 13.28
C ARG A 101 -2.99 9.96 12.79
N GLY A 102 -3.93 9.67 13.69
CA GLY A 102 -5.11 8.85 13.40
C GLY A 102 -4.76 7.35 13.40
N PRO A 103 -5.58 6.52 12.75
CA PRO A 103 -5.36 5.09 12.76
C PRO A 103 -4.02 4.69 12.15
N ASN A 104 -3.24 3.88 12.86
CA ASN A 104 -1.94 3.43 12.40
C ASN A 104 -1.82 1.91 12.50
N MET A 105 -0.92 1.37 11.67
CA MET A 105 -0.56 -0.03 11.66
C MET A 105 0.94 -0.14 11.92
N THR A 106 1.29 -0.85 12.97
CA THR A 106 2.68 -1.12 13.34
C THR A 106 3.07 -2.51 12.87
N ILE A 107 4.22 -2.63 12.21
CA ILE A 107 4.78 -3.90 11.73
C ILE A 107 6.19 -4.05 12.30
N ILE A 108 6.43 -5.17 12.97
CA ILE A 108 7.69 -5.53 13.62
C ILE A 108 8.20 -6.84 12.99
N GLN A 109 9.51 -6.90 12.72
CA GLN A 109 10.20 -8.12 12.32
C GLN A 109 11.05 -8.62 13.48
N SER A 110 10.87 -9.87 13.90
CA SER A 110 11.77 -10.51 14.87
C SER A 110 13.13 -10.84 14.26
N ASN A 111 14.10 -11.12 15.12
CA ASN A 111 15.42 -11.65 14.74
C ASN A 111 15.36 -13.00 14.01
N ILE A 112 14.24 -13.73 14.10
CA ILE A 112 13.97 -15.00 13.40
C ILE A 112 13.00 -14.82 12.21
N ASN A 113 12.89 -13.60 11.66
CA ASN A 113 12.16 -13.28 10.43
C ASN A 113 10.64 -13.47 10.46
N PHE A 114 10.02 -13.48 11.64
CA PHE A 114 8.56 -13.41 11.75
C PHE A 114 8.09 -11.95 11.74
N LEU A 115 7.02 -11.67 11.00
CA LEU A 115 6.32 -10.39 11.04
C LEU A 115 5.11 -10.48 11.95
N PHE A 116 4.95 -9.50 12.82
CA PHE A 116 3.81 -9.32 13.71
C PHE A 116 3.61 -7.84 13.98
N GLY A 117 2.53 -7.48 14.68
CA GLY A 117 2.21 -6.08 14.89
C GLY A 117 0.79 -5.87 15.37
N GLY A 118 0.28 -4.67 15.14
CA GLY A 118 -1.06 -4.28 15.57
C GLY A 118 -1.60 -3.12 14.76
N TYR A 119 -2.93 -3.00 14.74
CA TYR A 119 -3.65 -1.85 14.23
C TYR A 119 -4.25 -1.09 15.42
N THR A 120 -4.04 0.22 15.44
CA THR A 120 -4.54 1.10 16.47
C THR A 120 -5.49 2.09 15.81
N ALA A 121 -6.76 2.11 16.23
CA ALA A 121 -7.77 3.01 15.65
C ALA A 121 -7.71 4.45 16.18
N ILE A 122 -7.02 4.66 17.32
CA ILE A 122 -6.89 5.95 18.01
C ILE A 122 -5.43 6.06 18.46
N SER A 123 -4.73 7.10 18.02
CA SER A 123 -3.33 7.35 18.39
C SER A 123 -3.08 8.80 18.69
#